data_AF-A0AAX6MXM1-F1
#
_entry.id   AF-A0AAX6MXM1-F1
#
_cell.length_a   1.000
_cell.length_b   1.000
_cell.length_c   1.000
_cell.angle_alpha   90.00
_cell.angle_beta   90.00
_cell.angle_gamma   90.00
#
_symmetry.space_group_name_H-M   'P 1'
#
loop_
_entity.id
_entity.type
_entity.pdbx_description
1 polymer ?
#
loop_
_entity_poly.entity_id
_entity_poly.type
_entity_poly.pdbx_seq_one_letter_code
_entity_poly.pdbx_strand_id
1 'polypeptide(L)'
;MKHEAYVLGRNFSANARLNLQYYLWKDGGFSLHPSIPSNIENLRVAEIGVGTGIWLVDLARYLPPSAQIDGFDIDLTQCPPKDWLPSNVSVHNVDCLSPLPEHLLEQYDIVHIQLFHLAVHNNDPAPIVRNLLGLLKPGGWISWGEMDYSTFKIIRTEEGKDVEDSLTPLLEMIGTIGGTRPNWTADE
;
A
#
# COMPACT_ATOMS: atom_id res chain seq x y z
N MET A 1 2.39 -20.95 10.00
CA MET A 1 2.26 -19.70 10.77
C MET A 1 0.78 -19.43 10.96
N LYS A 2 0.33 -19.17 12.20
CA LYS A 2 -1.05 -18.68 12.40
C LYS A 2 -1.10 -17.31 11.74
N HIS A 3 -2.06 -17.05 10.86
CA HIS A 3 -2.33 -15.71 10.36
C HIS A 3 -2.49 -14.80 11.58
N GLU A 4 -1.53 -13.91 11.83
CA GLU A 4 -1.73 -12.85 12.81
C GLU A 4 -2.90 -12.00 12.30
N ALA A 5 -3.89 -11.81 13.18
CA ALA A 5 -5.05 -11.00 12.85
C ALA A 5 -4.56 -9.60 12.48
N TYR A 6 -4.98 -9.09 11.32
CA TYR A 6 -4.61 -7.76 10.86
C TYR A 6 -4.93 -6.72 11.93
N VAL A 7 -3.90 -5.98 12.36
CA VAL A 7 -3.93 -5.16 13.58
C VAL A 7 -4.94 -4.02 13.53
N LEU A 8 -5.30 -3.54 12.34
CA LEU A 8 -6.27 -2.45 12.15
C LEU A 8 -7.71 -2.93 11.90
N GLY A 9 -7.95 -4.25 11.98
CA GLY A 9 -9.26 -4.86 11.82
C GLY A 9 -9.83 -4.79 10.40
N ARG A 10 -10.96 -5.48 10.20
CA ARG A 10 -11.66 -5.61 8.90
C ARG A 10 -13.15 -5.25 8.98
N ASN A 11 -13.53 -4.48 9.99
CA ASN A 11 -14.91 -4.05 10.18
C ASN A 11 -15.24 -2.83 9.33
N PHE A 12 -16.49 -2.37 9.39
CA PHE A 12 -16.95 -1.18 8.67
C PHE A 12 -16.06 0.06 8.93
N SER A 13 -15.63 0.28 10.17
CA SER A 13 -14.75 1.41 10.51
C SER A 13 -13.38 1.30 9.82
N ALA A 14 -12.81 0.09 9.75
CA ALA A 14 -11.58 -0.16 9.01
C ALA A 14 -11.74 0.11 7.51
N ASN A 15 -12.88 -0.27 6.91
CA ASN A 15 -13.19 0.07 5.52
C ASN A 15 -13.29 1.59 5.33
N ALA A 16 -14.03 2.29 6.20
CA ALA A 16 -14.18 3.74 6.13
C ALA A 16 -12.82 4.46 6.23
N ARG A 17 -11.96 4.01 7.14
CA ARG A 17 -10.58 4.49 7.28
C ARG A 17 -9.79 4.32 5.97
N LEU A 18 -9.74 3.10 5.41
CA LEU A 18 -8.97 2.82 4.19
C LEU A 18 -9.41 3.72 3.02
N ASN A 19 -10.72 3.85 2.81
CA ASN A 19 -11.25 4.69 1.74
C ASN A 19 -10.96 6.18 1.98
N LEU A 20 -11.10 6.68 3.22
CA LEU A 20 -10.79 8.07 3.56
C LEU A 20 -9.30 8.37 3.37
N GLN A 21 -8.42 7.48 3.85
CA GLN A 21 -6.98 7.61 3.68
C GLN A 21 -6.60 7.68 2.20
N TYR A 22 -7.23 6.84 1.36
CA TYR A 22 -7.04 6.89 -0.08
C TYR A 22 -7.46 8.25 -0.68
N TYR A 23 -8.65 8.76 -0.35
CA TYR A 23 -9.09 10.07 -0.87
C TYR A 23 -8.15 11.21 -0.46
N LEU A 24 -7.68 11.23 0.79
CA LEU A 24 -6.68 12.20 1.24
C LEU A 24 -5.35 12.07 0.47
N TRP A 25 -4.93 10.84 0.16
CA TRP A 25 -3.74 10.58 -0.64
C TRP A 25 -3.89 11.11 -2.07
N LYS A 26 -5.05 10.82 -2.68
CA LYS A 26 -5.38 11.24 -4.04
C LYS A 26 -5.43 12.75 -4.17
N ASP A 27 -6.01 13.44 -3.19
CA ASP A 27 -6.05 14.91 -3.14
C ASP A 27 -4.64 15.52 -3.05
N GLY A 28 -3.64 14.74 -2.61
CA GLY A 28 -2.22 15.09 -2.64
C GLY A 28 -1.61 15.20 -4.05
N GLY A 29 -2.30 14.74 -5.10
CA GLY A 29 -2.01 15.16 -6.48
C GLY A 29 -2.06 14.08 -7.56
N PHE A 30 -1.91 12.80 -7.22
CA PHE A 30 -1.91 11.72 -8.22
C PHE A 30 -2.17 10.34 -7.61
N SER A 31 -2.89 9.49 -8.34
CA SER A 31 -2.99 8.04 -8.03
C SER A 31 -1.75 7.26 -8.50
N LEU A 32 -1.07 7.78 -9.52
CA LEU A 32 0.21 7.31 -10.03
C LEU A 32 1.06 8.52 -10.42
N HIS A 33 2.30 8.60 -9.95
CA HIS A 33 3.14 9.78 -10.17
C HIS A 33 3.34 10.06 -11.68
N PRO A 34 3.24 11.32 -12.15
CA PRO A 34 3.33 11.65 -13.58
C PRO A 34 4.64 11.26 -14.27
N SER A 35 5.71 11.00 -13.52
CA SER A 35 6.98 10.51 -14.09
C SER A 35 6.95 9.02 -14.48
N ILE A 36 5.94 8.27 -14.01
CA ILE A 36 5.80 6.85 -14.33
C ILE A 36 5.03 6.73 -15.65
N PRO A 37 5.60 6.10 -16.69
CA PRO A 37 4.96 5.99 -17.99
C PRO A 37 3.71 5.12 -17.93
N SER A 38 2.55 5.72 -18.21
CA SER A 38 1.24 5.05 -18.22
C SER A 38 0.71 4.74 -19.63
N ASN A 39 1.47 5.09 -20.66
CA ASN A 39 1.14 4.89 -22.07
C ASN A 39 1.90 3.72 -22.72
N ILE A 40 2.31 2.74 -21.91
CA ILE A 40 2.97 1.51 -22.37
C ILE A 40 1.94 0.62 -23.08
N GLU A 41 2.30 0.04 -24.22
CA GLU A 41 1.47 -0.95 -24.91
C GLU A 41 1.32 -2.20 -24.03
N ASN A 42 0.10 -2.70 -23.87
CA ASN A 42 -0.22 -3.83 -22.99
C ASN A 42 0.29 -3.64 -21.54
N LEU A 43 0.17 -2.41 -21.03
CA LEU A 43 0.57 -2.04 -19.67
C LEU A 43 0.00 -3.03 -18.63
N ARG A 44 0.87 -3.55 -17.76
CA ARG A 44 0.50 -4.41 -16.63
C ARG A 44 0.87 -3.72 -15.32
N VAL A 45 -0.11 -3.50 -14.47
CA VAL A 45 0.04 -2.87 -13.16
C VAL A 45 -0.35 -3.85 -12.06
N ALA A 46 0.47 -3.95 -11.02
CA ALA A 46 0.14 -4.70 -9.81
C ALA A 46 -0.07 -3.74 -8.63
N GLU A 47 -1.02 -4.03 -7.75
CA GLU A 47 -1.10 -3.45 -6.40
C GLU A 47 -0.87 -4.53 -5.35
N ILE A 48 -0.04 -4.22 -4.36
CA ILE A 48 0.21 -5.08 -3.20
C ILE A 48 -0.47 -4.49 -1.97
N GLY A 49 -1.23 -5.33 -1.26
CA GLY A 49 -2.02 -4.89 -0.10
C GLY A 49 -3.27 -4.12 -0.52
N VAL A 50 -4.09 -4.74 -1.37
CA VAL A 50 -5.28 -4.15 -2.01
C VAL A 50 -6.27 -3.55 -1.02
N GLY A 51 -6.45 -4.17 0.16
CA GLY A 51 -7.45 -3.74 1.14
C GLY A 51 -8.87 -3.69 0.56
N THR A 52 -9.42 -2.49 0.34
CA THR A 52 -10.75 -2.31 -0.25
C THR A 52 -10.77 -2.30 -1.78
N GLY A 53 -9.60 -2.29 -2.44
CA GLY A 53 -9.49 -2.21 -3.90
C GLY A 53 -9.82 -0.85 -4.48
N ILE A 54 -9.94 0.19 -3.65
CA ILE A 54 -10.31 1.53 -4.11
C ILE A 54 -9.29 2.12 -5.08
N TRP A 55 -7.99 1.89 -4.85
CA TRP A 55 -6.94 2.37 -5.74
C TRP A 55 -7.02 1.70 -7.12
N LEU A 56 -7.17 0.38 -7.20
CA LEU A 56 -7.36 -0.35 -8.47
C LEU A 56 -8.50 0.23 -9.31
N VAL A 57 -9.66 0.39 -8.69
CA VAL A 57 -10.89 0.86 -9.34
C VAL A 57 -10.74 2.31 -9.81
N ASP A 58 -10.05 3.14 -9.04
CA ASP A 58 -9.82 4.52 -9.40
C ASP A 58 -8.76 4.66 -10.50
N LEU A 59 -7.63 3.93 -10.40
CA LEU A 59 -6.58 3.91 -11.42
C LEU A 59 -7.12 3.47 -12.78
N ALA A 60 -8.02 2.47 -12.81
CA ALA A 60 -8.65 1.97 -14.03
C ALA A 60 -9.40 3.06 -14.83
N ARG A 61 -9.80 4.17 -14.19
CA ARG A 61 -10.46 5.31 -14.85
C ARG A 61 -9.50 6.17 -15.66
N TYR A 62 -8.20 6.09 -15.37
CA TYR A 62 -7.16 6.93 -15.95
C TYR A 62 -6.24 6.18 -16.91
N LEU A 63 -6.24 4.84 -16.86
CA LEU A 63 -5.46 4.00 -17.76
C LEU A 63 -6.25 3.60 -19.01
N PRO A 64 -5.56 3.29 -20.12
CA PRO A 64 -6.21 2.72 -21.30
C PRO A 64 -6.96 1.43 -20.95
N PRO A 65 -8.11 1.14 -21.57
CA PRO A 65 -8.85 -0.11 -21.35
C PRO A 65 -8.05 -1.40 -21.64
N SER A 66 -6.97 -1.29 -22.42
CA SER A 66 -6.03 -2.38 -22.71
C SER A 66 -5.04 -2.66 -21.58
N ALA A 67 -4.94 -1.79 -20.57
CA ALA A 67 -4.07 -1.99 -19.42
C ALA A 67 -4.68 -3.03 -18.48
N GLN A 68 -3.89 -4.00 -18.05
CA GLN A 68 -4.27 -4.99 -17.03
C GLN A 68 -3.87 -4.48 -15.65
N ILE A 69 -4.79 -4.53 -14.69
CA ILE A 69 -4.57 -4.07 -13.32
C ILE A 69 -4.89 -5.24 -12.38
N ASP A 70 -3.87 -5.79 -11.73
CA ASP A 70 -3.99 -6.94 -10.84
C ASP A 70 -3.72 -6.52 -9.39
N GLY A 71 -4.59 -6.91 -8.47
CA GLY A 71 -4.45 -6.68 -7.04
C GLY A 71 -4.10 -7.96 -6.29
N PHE A 72 -3.18 -7.86 -5.33
CA PHE A 72 -2.75 -8.98 -4.48
C PHE A 72 -2.91 -8.65 -3.00
N ASP A 73 -3.67 -9.47 -2.29
CA ASP A 73 -3.83 -9.36 -0.83
C ASP A 73 -3.92 -10.76 -0.20
N ILE A 74 -3.59 -10.87 1.09
CA ILE A 74 -3.84 -12.10 1.85
C ILE A 74 -5.33 -12.29 2.12
N ASP A 75 -6.11 -11.21 2.13
CA ASP A 75 -7.54 -11.20 2.45
C ASP A 75 -8.31 -10.24 1.54
N LEU A 76 -9.25 -10.78 0.75
CA LEU A 76 -10.07 -10.01 -0.18
C LEU A 76 -11.48 -9.71 0.33
N THR A 77 -11.79 -9.99 1.61
CA THR A 77 -13.14 -9.79 2.17
C THR A 77 -13.60 -8.33 2.17
N GLN A 78 -12.67 -7.38 2.12
CA GLN A 78 -12.94 -5.95 2.06
C GLN A 78 -13.06 -5.42 0.62
N CYS A 79 -12.70 -6.23 -0.39
CA CYS A 79 -12.85 -5.89 -1.80
C CYS A 79 -14.31 -6.06 -2.27
N PRO A 80 -14.75 -5.28 -3.27
CA PRO A 80 -16.00 -5.53 -3.97
C PRO A 80 -16.05 -6.93 -4.59
N PRO A 81 -17.25 -7.50 -4.80
CA PRO A 81 -17.41 -8.69 -5.62
C PRO A 81 -16.76 -8.52 -6.99
N LYS A 82 -16.15 -9.59 -7.52
CA LYS A 82 -15.45 -9.59 -8.82
C LYS A 82 -16.30 -9.01 -9.95
N ASP A 83 -17.60 -9.34 -9.98
CA ASP A 83 -18.53 -8.89 -11.03
C ASP A 83 -18.78 -7.38 -11.01
N TRP A 84 -18.36 -6.67 -9.96
CA TRP A 84 -18.49 -5.22 -9.82
C TRP A 84 -17.19 -4.49 -10.17
N LEU A 85 -16.10 -5.21 -10.39
CA LEU A 85 -14.82 -4.62 -10.78
C LEU A 85 -14.83 -4.24 -12.27
N PRO A 86 -14.06 -3.21 -12.68
CA PRO A 86 -13.83 -2.94 -14.09
C PRO A 86 -13.30 -4.18 -14.83
N SER A 87 -13.60 -4.31 -16.12
CA SER A 87 -13.26 -5.50 -16.91
C SER A 87 -11.75 -5.78 -17.02
N ASN A 88 -10.93 -4.75 -16.77
CA ASN A 88 -9.48 -4.82 -16.80
C ASN A 88 -8.84 -4.87 -15.40
N VAL A 89 -9.64 -5.05 -14.35
CA VAL A 89 -9.19 -5.19 -12.96
C VAL A 89 -9.43 -6.62 -12.48
N SER A 90 -8.43 -7.22 -11.82
CA SER A 90 -8.56 -8.52 -11.15
C SER A 90 -7.93 -8.49 -9.77
N VAL A 91 -8.44 -9.30 -8.84
CA VAL A 91 -7.92 -9.41 -7.48
C VAL A 91 -7.64 -10.87 -7.14
N HIS A 92 -6.55 -11.11 -6.40
CA HIS A 92 -6.01 -12.44 -6.15
C HIS A 92 -5.56 -12.58 -4.69
N ASN A 93 -5.90 -13.71 -4.07
CA ASN A 93 -5.38 -14.06 -2.75
C ASN A 93 -3.92 -14.53 -2.85
N VAL A 94 -2.98 -13.65 -2.52
CA VAL A 94 -1.54 -13.93 -2.54
C VAL A 94 -0.87 -13.29 -1.34
N ASP A 95 -0.08 -14.08 -0.61
CA ASP A 95 0.80 -13.56 0.42
C ASP A 95 2.09 -13.00 -0.21
N CYS A 96 2.16 -11.68 -0.31
CA CYS A 96 3.27 -10.97 -0.92
C CYS A 96 4.50 -10.86 -0.02
N LEU A 97 4.45 -11.39 1.21
CA LEU A 97 5.61 -11.57 2.10
C LEU A 97 6.25 -12.96 1.95
N SER A 98 5.52 -13.90 1.37
CA SER A 98 6.00 -15.25 1.03
C SER A 98 6.68 -15.28 -0.35
N PRO A 99 7.43 -16.34 -0.69
CA PRO A 99 7.97 -16.50 -2.03
C PRO A 99 6.87 -16.42 -3.10
N LEU A 100 7.10 -15.60 -4.12
CA LEU A 100 6.13 -15.36 -5.17
C LEU A 100 5.94 -16.59 -6.07
N PRO A 101 4.71 -16.87 -6.51
CA PRO A 101 4.46 -17.84 -7.58
C PRO A 101 5.23 -17.51 -8.85
N GLU A 102 5.80 -18.53 -9.50
CA GLU A 102 6.66 -18.37 -10.69
C GLU A 102 5.95 -17.62 -11.83
N HIS A 103 4.66 -17.84 -12.01
CA HIS A 103 3.86 -17.17 -13.06
C HIS A 103 3.65 -15.67 -12.84
N LEU A 104 4.00 -15.13 -11.67
CA LEU A 104 3.93 -13.69 -11.37
C LEU A 104 5.28 -12.98 -11.54
N LEU A 105 6.37 -13.73 -11.73
CA LEU A 105 7.70 -13.15 -11.86
C LEU A 105 7.85 -12.41 -13.19
N GLU A 106 8.44 -11.21 -13.11
CA GLU A 106 8.74 -10.34 -14.26
C GLU A 106 7.51 -10.04 -15.16
N GLN A 107 6.33 -9.91 -14.57
CA GLN A 107 5.08 -9.71 -15.31
C GLN A 107 4.60 -8.26 -15.37
N TYR A 108 5.08 -7.38 -14.50
CA TYR A 108 4.49 -6.06 -14.28
C TYR A 108 5.41 -4.92 -14.70
N ASP A 109 4.85 -3.92 -15.36
CA ASP A 109 5.56 -2.67 -15.70
C ASP A 109 5.59 -1.73 -14.49
N ILE A 110 4.54 -1.79 -13.65
CA ILE A 110 4.37 -0.96 -12.46
C ILE A 110 3.91 -1.86 -11.31
N VAL A 111 4.56 -1.75 -10.16
CA VAL A 111 4.13 -2.35 -8.89
C VAL A 111 3.87 -1.23 -7.90
N HIS A 112 2.62 -1.08 -7.50
CA HIS A 112 2.17 -0.13 -6.50
C HIS A 112 2.06 -0.79 -5.13
N ILE A 113 2.42 -0.05 -4.09
CA ILE A 113 2.21 -0.43 -2.71
C ILE A 113 2.02 0.84 -1.87
N GLN A 114 1.11 0.80 -0.92
CA GLN A 114 0.76 1.96 -0.11
C GLN A 114 0.42 1.58 1.33
N LEU A 115 0.89 2.39 2.29
CA LEU A 115 0.57 2.24 3.71
C LEU A 115 0.84 0.82 4.25
N PHE A 116 1.92 0.21 3.76
CA PHE A 116 2.31 -1.17 4.00
C PHE A 116 3.42 -1.29 5.06
N HIS A 117 3.90 -0.17 5.62
CA HIS A 117 4.91 -0.13 6.68
C HIS A 117 4.58 -1.04 7.89
N LEU A 118 3.30 -1.24 8.22
CA LEU A 118 2.91 -2.15 9.31
C LEU A 118 3.32 -3.60 9.04
N ALA A 119 3.41 -4.02 7.77
CA ALA A 119 3.89 -5.36 7.41
C ALA A 119 5.42 -5.48 7.41
N VAL A 120 6.16 -4.40 7.71
CA VAL A 120 7.61 -4.45 7.87
C VAL A 120 7.95 -5.01 9.25
N HIS A 121 8.52 -6.20 9.26
CA HIS A 121 8.96 -6.88 10.47
C HIS A 121 10.43 -6.59 10.76
N ASN A 122 10.77 -6.47 12.04
CA ASN A 122 12.16 -6.25 12.51
C ASN A 122 12.85 -5.03 11.86
N ASN A 123 12.08 -4.03 11.43
CA ASN A 123 12.59 -2.86 10.71
C ASN A 123 13.36 -3.20 9.41
N ASP A 124 13.09 -4.36 8.79
CA ASP A 124 13.76 -4.80 7.56
C ASP A 124 12.76 -4.84 6.39
N PRO A 125 12.76 -3.85 5.48
CA PRO A 125 11.89 -3.85 4.30
C PRO A 125 12.44 -4.73 3.17
N ALA A 126 13.68 -5.23 3.25
CA ALA A 126 14.32 -5.94 2.15
C ALA A 126 13.56 -7.17 1.65
N PRO A 127 12.92 -8.01 2.49
CA PRO A 127 12.08 -9.11 2.02
C PRO A 127 10.93 -8.64 1.13
N ILE A 128 10.25 -7.56 1.53
CA ILE A 128 9.16 -6.96 0.74
C ILE A 128 9.73 -6.45 -0.58
N VAL A 129 10.77 -5.61 -0.52
CA VAL A 129 11.42 -5.05 -1.72
C VAL A 129 11.85 -6.14 -2.70
N ARG A 130 12.42 -7.24 -2.22
CA ARG A 130 12.82 -8.37 -3.07
C ARG A 130 11.63 -8.97 -3.83
N ASN A 131 10.48 -9.14 -3.17
CA ASN A 131 9.28 -9.63 -3.83
C ASN A 131 8.74 -8.60 -4.83
N LEU A 132 8.66 -7.31 -4.47
CA LEU A 132 8.22 -6.26 -5.41
C LEU A 132 9.08 -6.23 -6.67
N LEU A 133 10.41 -6.34 -6.52
CA LEU A 133 11.34 -6.43 -7.64
C LEU A 133 11.13 -7.70 -8.47
N GLY A 134 10.83 -8.84 -7.83
CA GLY A 134 10.54 -10.09 -8.53
C GLY A 134 9.32 -10.02 -9.43
N LEU A 135 8.33 -9.18 -9.12
CA LEU A 135 7.16 -8.94 -9.98
C LEU A 135 7.47 -8.10 -11.22
N LEU A 136 8.50 -7.26 -11.16
CA LEU A 136 8.77 -6.27 -12.19
C LEU A 136 9.46 -6.87 -13.41
N LYS A 137 8.98 -6.50 -14.59
CA LYS A 137 9.76 -6.62 -15.83
C LYS A 137 11.06 -5.80 -15.70
N PRO A 138 12.12 -6.16 -16.44
CA PRO A 138 13.30 -5.31 -16.54
C PRO A 138 12.95 -3.87 -16.95
N GLY A 139 13.34 -2.89 -16.12
CA GLY A 139 13.03 -1.47 -16.34
C GLY A 139 11.67 -0.99 -15.82
N GLY A 140 10.92 -1.85 -15.11
CA GLY A 140 9.67 -1.47 -14.47
C GLY A 140 9.84 -0.59 -13.23
N TRP A 141 8.72 -0.11 -12.70
CA TRP A 141 8.66 0.91 -11.64
C TRP A 141 8.02 0.38 -10.35
N ILE A 142 8.64 0.66 -9.21
CA ILE A 142 7.96 0.58 -7.92
C ILE A 142 7.41 1.96 -7.59
N SER A 143 6.11 2.02 -7.31
CA SER A 143 5.45 3.19 -6.72
C SER A 143 5.09 2.87 -5.28
N TRP A 144 5.90 3.31 -4.32
CA TRP A 144 5.68 3.07 -2.90
C TRP A 144 5.29 4.36 -2.18
N GLY A 145 4.06 4.45 -1.68
CA GLY A 145 3.57 5.55 -0.86
C GLY A 145 3.48 5.21 0.63
N GLU A 146 4.21 5.94 1.49
CA GLU A 146 4.09 5.83 2.95
C GLU A 146 3.88 7.20 3.60
N MET A 147 3.34 7.18 4.82
CA MET A 147 3.38 8.38 5.66
C MET A 147 4.79 8.52 6.22
N ASP A 148 5.30 9.74 6.21
CA ASP A 148 6.52 10.05 6.95
C ASP A 148 6.19 10.17 8.45
N TYR A 149 6.23 9.03 9.13
CA TYR A 149 6.03 8.98 10.58
C TYR A 149 7.20 9.60 11.35
N SER A 150 8.39 9.73 10.73
CA SER A 150 9.56 10.28 11.39
C SER A 150 9.46 11.80 11.60
N THR A 151 8.71 12.50 10.73
CA THR A 151 8.51 13.95 10.81
C THR A 151 7.07 14.36 11.19
N PHE A 152 6.20 13.38 11.51
CA PHE A 152 4.82 13.65 11.90
C PHE A 152 4.75 14.54 13.15
N LYS A 153 4.03 15.67 13.03
CA LYS A 153 3.80 16.59 14.15
C LYS A 153 2.36 17.07 14.18
N ILE A 154 1.79 17.16 15.38
CA ILE A 154 0.49 17.80 15.58
C ILE A 154 0.72 19.30 15.72
N ILE A 155 0.20 20.08 14.76
CA ILE A 155 0.18 21.54 14.85
C ILE A 155 -1.12 21.95 15.54
N ARG A 156 -1.00 22.72 16.62
CA ARG A 156 -2.15 23.28 17.36
C ARG A 156 -2.15 24.79 17.21
N THR A 157 -3.34 25.38 17.18
CA THR A 157 -3.49 26.85 17.18
C THR A 157 -3.24 27.47 18.56
N GLU A 158 -3.41 26.68 19.62
CA GLU A 158 -3.18 27.08 21.02
C GLU A 158 -2.47 25.94 21.76
N GLU A 159 -1.62 26.27 22.75
CA GLU A 159 -1.02 25.27 23.63
C GLU A 159 -2.09 24.60 24.50
N GLY A 160 -2.03 23.28 24.58
CA GLY A 160 -2.93 22.53 25.47
C GLY A 160 -2.58 22.80 26.93
N LYS A 161 -3.58 22.87 27.79
CA LYS A 161 -3.37 22.76 29.24
C LYS A 161 -3.34 21.28 29.61
N ASP A 162 -2.50 20.89 30.57
CA ASP A 162 -2.39 19.52 31.07
C ASP A 162 -2.03 18.48 29.99
N VAL A 163 -0.99 18.76 29.18
CA VAL A 163 -0.57 17.86 28.09
C VAL A 163 0.23 16.68 28.64
N GLU A 164 -0.34 15.49 28.56
CA GLU A 164 0.39 14.23 28.67
C GLU A 164 0.94 13.83 27.29
N ASP A 165 2.20 13.39 27.22
CA ASP A 165 2.82 12.93 25.97
C ASP A 165 2.32 11.54 25.59
N SER A 166 1.11 11.49 25.02
CA SER A 166 0.55 10.26 24.43
C SER A 166 0.97 10.08 22.97
N LEU A 167 1.64 11.08 22.36
CA LEU A 167 1.95 11.06 20.93
C LEU A 167 3.24 10.27 20.65
N THR A 168 4.28 10.48 21.44
CA THR A 168 5.55 9.76 21.27
C THR A 168 5.36 8.24 21.39
N PRO A 169 4.65 7.70 22.41
CA PRO A 169 4.40 6.25 22.50
C PRO A 169 3.54 5.73 21.35
N LEU A 170 2.58 6.53 20.86
CA LEU A 170 1.76 6.18 19.71
C LEU A 170 2.60 6.08 18.42
N LEU A 171 3.51 7.02 18.19
CA LEU A 171 4.41 7.00 17.03
C LEU A 171 5.39 5.81 17.09
N GLU A 172 5.88 5.47 18.28
CA GLU A 172 6.71 4.27 18.47
C GLU A 172 5.94 2.98 18.18
N MET A 173 4.65 2.91 18.52
CA MET A 173 3.79 1.76 18.21
C MET A 173 3.42 1.68 16.72
N ILE A 174 3.17 2.81 16.06
CA ILE A 174 2.74 2.84 14.65
C ILE A 174 3.89 2.57 13.68
N GLY A 175 5.13 2.89 14.05
CA GLY A 175 6.28 2.83 13.15
C GLY A 175 6.57 1.46 12.53
N THR A 176 6.37 0.37 13.29
CA THR A 176 6.48 -1.02 12.81
C THR A 176 5.70 -1.95 13.75
N ILE A 177 5.12 -3.05 13.24
CA ILE A 177 4.59 -4.13 14.11
C ILE A 177 5.72 -4.76 14.98
N GLY A 178 6.98 -4.52 14.63
CA GLY A 178 8.17 -4.99 15.36
C GLY A 178 8.60 -4.17 16.59
N GLY A 179 7.86 -3.13 17.00
CA GLY A 179 8.24 -2.32 18.16
C GLY A 179 9.53 -1.50 17.95
N THR A 180 9.84 -1.19 16.70
CA THR A 180 11.01 -0.39 16.29
C THR A 180 10.57 0.95 15.71
N ARG A 181 11.30 2.03 16.04
CA ARG A 181 11.09 3.35 15.43
C ARG A 181 11.35 3.26 13.92
N PRO A 182 10.54 3.95 13.07
CA PRO A 182 10.79 4.00 11.64
C PRO A 182 11.97 4.95 11.40
N ASN A 183 13.19 4.43 11.45
CA ASN A 183 14.42 5.16 11.18
C ASN A 183 15.00 4.83 9.79
N TRP A 184 14.30 4.05 8.98
CA TRP A 184 14.73 3.68 7.64
C TRP A 184 14.64 4.83 6.62
N THR A 185 14.03 5.96 7.00
CA THR A 185 13.98 7.21 6.22
C THR A 185 14.73 8.39 6.85
N ALA A 186 15.26 8.24 8.06
CA ALA A 186 15.95 9.32 8.75
C ALA A 186 17.46 9.18 8.51
N ASP A 187 18.05 10.17 7.83
CA ASP A 187 19.50 10.39 7.94
C ASP A 187 19.79 10.77 9.40
N GLU A 188 20.68 10.01 10.04
CA GLU A 188 21.10 10.02 11.46
C GLU A 188 20.76 11.24 12.34
#